data_AF-A0A764DDE4-F1
#
_entry.id   AF-A0A764DDE4-F1
#
_cell.length_a   1.000
_cell.length_b   1.000
_cell.length_c   1.000
_cell.angle_alpha   90.00
_cell.angle_beta   90.00
_cell.angle_gamma   90.00
#
_symmetry.space_group_name_H-M   'P 1'
#
loop_
_entity.id
_entity.type
_entity.pdbx_description
1 polymer ?
#
loop_
_entity_poly.entity_id
_entity_poly.type
_entity_poly.pdbx_seq_one_letter_code
_entity_poly.pdbx_strand_id
1 'polypeptide(L)'
;MSRFTTPAILEMLDHYLWRVHEPFEFYLSDDNSDVISVPAGFVTGLASVPRIFWTLLPPDGKYAKAAIIHDYLYDNALRTKQEADLIFLDGMTVLGVPGWFGRGMYGKERCHR
;
A
#
# COMPACT_ATOMS: atom_id res chain seq x y z
N MET A 1 8.59 14.48 5.77
CA MET A 1 8.97 13.33 4.94
C MET A 1 8.10 12.19 5.40
N SER A 2 7.47 11.50 4.46
CA SER A 2 6.54 10.44 4.82
C SER A 2 7.27 9.24 5.43
N ARG A 3 6.61 8.52 6.34
CA ARG A 3 7.24 7.40 7.05
C ARG A 3 6.25 6.38 7.59
N PHE A 4 6.71 5.14 7.65
CA PHE A 4 6.07 4.06 8.42
C PHE A 4 6.69 4.01 9.82
N THR A 5 5.86 3.92 10.84
CA THR A 5 6.33 3.92 12.25
C THR A 5 6.36 2.53 12.86
N THR A 6 5.41 1.66 12.49
CA THR A 6 5.28 0.30 13.04
C THR A 6 5.45 -0.78 11.97
N PRO A 7 5.89 -2.00 12.35
CA PRO A 7 5.85 -3.15 11.46
C PRO A 7 4.40 -3.49 11.09
N ALA A 8 4.17 -3.95 9.86
CA ALA A 8 2.88 -4.52 9.49
C ALA A 8 2.96 -6.02 9.74
N ILE A 9 2.15 -6.52 10.67
CA ILE A 9 2.04 -7.95 10.97
C ILE A 9 0.82 -8.47 10.23
N LEU A 10 1.00 -9.51 9.41
CA LEU A 10 -0.06 -10.09 8.59
C LEU A 10 -0.34 -11.54 8.99
N GLU A 11 -1.62 -11.88 9.08
CA GLU A 11 -2.15 -13.23 9.18
C GLU A 11 -2.61 -13.68 7.77
N MET A 12 -2.09 -14.80 7.27
CA MET A 12 -2.54 -15.37 6.00
C MET A 12 -3.88 -16.10 6.21
N LEU A 13 -4.92 -15.71 5.48
CA LEU A 13 -6.24 -16.34 5.56
C LEU A 13 -6.46 -17.38 4.46
N ASP A 14 -6.08 -17.06 3.22
CA ASP A 14 -6.21 -17.89 2.02
C ASP A 14 -5.19 -17.44 0.96
N HIS A 15 -5.17 -18.07 -0.22
CA HIS A 15 -4.26 -17.77 -1.34
C HIS A 15 -4.20 -16.27 -1.65
N TYR A 16 -3.12 -15.62 -1.21
CA TYR A 16 -2.85 -14.18 -1.36
C TYR A 16 -3.84 -13.25 -0.62
N LEU A 17 -4.65 -13.79 0.29
CA LEU A 17 -5.54 -13.01 1.14
C LEU A 17 -4.94 -12.89 2.55
N TRP A 18 -4.74 -11.66 2.98
CA TRP A 18 -4.05 -11.34 4.22
C TRP A 18 -4.93 -10.50 5.12
N ARG A 19 -4.79 -10.69 6.43
CA ARG A 19 -5.39 -9.85 7.45
C ARG A 19 -4.32 -9.11 8.22
N VAL A 20 -4.50 -7.82 8.41
CA VAL A 20 -3.70 -6.99 9.30
C VAL A 20 -3.94 -7.43 10.74
N HIS A 21 -2.92 -7.97 11.41
CA HIS A 21 -3.02 -8.45 12.78
C HIS A 21 -2.91 -7.32 13.80
N GLU A 22 -2.00 -6.38 13.55
CA GLU A 22 -1.79 -5.19 14.39
C GLU A 22 -1.98 -3.92 13.57
N PRO A 23 -2.58 -2.87 14.14
CA PRO A 23 -2.74 -1.62 13.43
C PRO A 23 -1.37 -1.00 13.13
N PHE A 24 -1.26 -0.36 11.98
CA PHE A 24 -0.08 0.39 11.62
C PHE A 24 -0.44 1.69 10.92
N GLU A 25 0.50 2.63 10.97
CA GLU A 25 0.28 4.00 10.55
C GLU A 25 1.29 4.44 9.50
N PHE A 26 0.82 5.31 8.62
CA PHE A 26 1.62 6.02 7.65
C PHE A 26 1.40 7.51 7.78
N TYR A 27 2.50 8.20 8.02
CA TYR A 27 2.54 9.63 8.22
C TYR A 27 2.92 10.25 6.88
N LEU A 28 2.09 11.16 6.37
CA LEU A 28 2.33 11.88 5.13
C LEU A 28 3.18 13.15 5.35
N SER A 29 3.24 13.63 6.59
CA SER A 29 3.96 14.83 6.98
C SER A 29 4.75 14.62 8.28
N ASP A 30 5.82 15.40 8.48
CA ASP A 30 6.66 15.32 9.69
C ASP A 30 5.96 15.89 10.94
N ASP A 31 4.99 16.77 10.73
CA ASP A 31 4.24 17.44 11.81
C ASP A 31 3.05 16.61 12.32
N ASN A 32 2.90 15.36 11.85
CA ASN A 32 1.81 14.45 12.17
C ASN A 32 0.40 15.01 11.91
N SER A 33 0.27 16.00 11.02
CA SER A 33 -1.03 16.59 10.69
C SER A 33 -1.87 15.70 9.77
N ASP A 34 -1.24 14.85 8.97
CA ASP A 34 -1.91 13.90 8.08
C ASP A 34 -1.37 12.47 8.29
N VAL A 35 -2.19 11.63 8.92
CA VAL A 35 -1.87 10.25 9.31
C VAL A 35 -2.95 9.30 8.83
N ILE A 36 -2.53 8.23 8.15
CA ILE A 36 -3.41 7.14 7.72
C ILE A 36 -3.17 5.96 8.65
N SER A 37 -4.19 5.59 9.42
CA SER A 37 -4.16 4.44 10.32
C SER A 37 -4.96 3.28 9.72
N VAL A 38 -4.30 2.15 9.50
CA VAL A 38 -4.95 0.92 9.05
C VAL A 38 -5.26 0.07 10.28
N PRO A 39 -6.54 -0.25 10.56
CA PRO A 39 -6.92 -0.98 11.76
C PRO A 39 -6.57 -2.47 11.65
N ALA A 40 -6.33 -3.10 12.80
CA ALA A 40 -6.32 -4.55 12.90
C ALA A 40 -7.66 -5.14 12.40
N GLY A 41 -7.58 -6.28 11.74
CA GLY A 41 -8.72 -6.94 11.11
C GLY A 41 -8.96 -6.53 9.65
N PHE A 42 -8.30 -5.48 9.14
CA PHE A 42 -8.40 -5.13 7.71
C PHE A 42 -7.90 -6.28 6.85
N VAL A 43 -8.68 -6.66 5.83
CA VAL A 43 -8.37 -7.73 4.90
C VAL A 43 -7.94 -7.12 3.57
N THR A 44 -6.80 -7.56 3.06
CA THR A 44 -6.12 -7.01 1.90
C THR A 44 -5.61 -8.13 1.01
N GLY A 45 -5.65 -7.90 -0.30
CA GLY A 45 -5.04 -8.78 -1.30
C GLY A 45 -3.58 -8.43 -1.59
N LEU A 46 -3.00 -7.43 -0.91
CA LEU A 46 -1.69 -6.81 -1.18
C LEU A 46 -1.54 -6.28 -2.61
N ALA A 47 -2.66 -5.77 -3.15
CA ALA A 47 -2.82 -5.16 -4.45
C ALA A 47 -2.46 -6.02 -5.69
N SER A 48 -3.17 -5.71 -6.77
CA SER A 48 -3.18 -6.38 -8.06
C SER A 48 -1.91 -6.10 -8.87
N VAL A 49 -0.73 -6.44 -8.33
CA VAL A 49 0.54 -6.27 -9.06
C VAL A 49 0.57 -7.26 -10.23
N PRO A 50 0.65 -6.78 -11.49
CA PRO A 50 0.75 -7.66 -12.63
C PRO A 50 1.93 -8.63 -12.46
N ARG A 51 1.72 -9.92 -12.72
CA ARG A 51 2.73 -10.99 -12.51
C ARG A 51 4.09 -10.72 -13.17
N ILE A 52 4.12 -9.93 -14.24
CA ILE A 52 5.36 -9.50 -14.91
C ILE A 52 6.30 -8.70 -13.98
N PHE A 53 5.76 -8.04 -12.96
CA PHE A 53 6.55 -7.30 -11.98
C PHE A 53 6.98 -8.16 -10.78
N TRP A 54 6.46 -9.39 -10.62
CA TRP A 54 6.77 -10.24 -9.45
C TRP A 54 8.23 -10.67 -9.37
N THR A 55 8.94 -10.73 -10.50
CA THR A 55 10.38 -11.02 -10.53
C THR A 55 11.20 -9.98 -9.75
N LEU A 56 10.70 -8.74 -9.63
CA LEU A 56 11.38 -7.68 -8.87
C LEU A 56 10.60 -7.21 -7.64
N LEU A 57 9.27 -7.35 -7.68
CA LEU A 57 8.33 -6.94 -6.65
C LEU A 57 7.43 -8.13 -6.30
N PRO A 58 7.94 -9.13 -5.56
CA PRO A 58 7.12 -10.25 -5.12
C PRO A 58 5.94 -9.73 -4.26
N PRO A 59 4.78 -10.40 -4.27
CA PRO A 59 3.55 -9.92 -3.62
C PRO A 59 3.68 -9.68 -2.11
N ASP A 60 4.59 -10.40 -1.46
CA ASP A 60 4.99 -10.28 -0.05
C ASP A 60 6.24 -9.40 0.15
N GLY A 61 6.58 -8.59 -0.86
CA GLY A 61 7.81 -7.83 -0.93
C GLY A 61 7.81 -6.49 -0.20
N LYS A 62 8.89 -5.73 -0.40
CA LYS A 62 9.17 -4.45 0.28
C LYS A 62 8.06 -3.40 0.19
N TYR A 63 7.14 -3.49 -0.77
CA TYR A 63 6.04 -2.54 -0.98
C TYR A 63 4.73 -2.94 -0.30
N ALA A 64 4.66 -4.11 0.37
CA ALA A 64 3.42 -4.63 0.96
C ALA A 64 2.72 -3.60 1.85
N LYS A 65 3.46 -2.86 2.69
CA LYS A 65 2.88 -1.80 3.53
C LYS A 65 2.18 -0.69 2.74
N ALA A 66 2.75 -0.29 1.61
CA ALA A 66 2.14 0.71 0.74
C ALA A 66 0.89 0.15 0.05
N ALA A 67 0.91 -1.12 -0.36
CA ALA A 67 -0.24 -1.79 -0.97
C ALA A 67 -1.41 -1.91 0.01
N ILE A 68 -1.16 -2.25 1.28
CA ILE A 68 -2.21 -2.33 2.30
C ILE A 68 -2.90 -0.96 2.49
N ILE A 69 -2.12 0.12 2.53
CA ILE A 69 -2.68 1.48 2.64
C ILE A 69 -3.51 1.83 1.43
N HIS A 70 -3.01 1.52 0.23
CA HIS A 70 -3.74 1.76 -1.01
C HIS A 70 -5.09 1.05 -1.00
N ASP A 71 -5.10 -0.26 -0.74
CA ASP A 71 -6.32 -1.07 -0.62
C ASP A 71 -7.27 -0.46 0.43
N TYR A 72 -6.74 -0.08 1.61
CA TYR A 72 -7.55 0.49 2.69
C TYR A 72 -8.21 1.81 2.30
N LEU A 73 -7.45 2.74 1.70
CA LEU A 73 -7.97 4.03 1.23
C LEU A 73 -9.03 3.84 0.15
N TYR A 74 -8.85 2.83 -0.70
CA TYR A 74 -9.72 2.52 -1.82
C TYR A 74 -11.05 1.90 -1.37
N ASP A 75 -11.00 0.89 -0.51
CA ASP A 75 -12.16 0.16 -0.02
C ASP A 75 -13.06 1.04 0.87
N ASN A 76 -12.46 1.97 1.61
CA ASN A 76 -13.17 2.87 2.51
C ASN A 76 -13.47 4.23 1.89
N ALA A 77 -13.09 4.46 0.62
CA ALA A 77 -13.27 5.72 -0.10
C ALA A 77 -12.80 6.97 0.70
N LEU A 78 -11.68 6.82 1.44
CA LEU A 78 -11.18 7.85 2.36
C LEU A 78 -10.50 9.02 1.63
N ARG A 79 -10.06 8.78 0.40
CA ARG A 79 -9.40 9.76 -0.47
C ARG A 79 -9.89 9.57 -1.90
N THR A 80 -9.64 10.55 -2.75
CA THR A 80 -9.82 10.36 -4.19
C THR A 80 -8.85 9.28 -4.69
N LYS A 81 -9.19 8.61 -5.79
CA LYS A 81 -8.29 7.61 -6.39
C LYS A 81 -6.91 8.17 -6.68
N GLN A 82 -6.86 9.37 -7.25
CA GLN A 82 -5.61 10.04 -7.59
C GLN A 82 -4.74 10.29 -6.35
N GLU A 83 -5.35 10.69 -5.24
CA GLU A 83 -4.64 10.86 -3.97
C GLU A 83 -4.16 9.52 -3.41
N ALA A 84 -5.01 8.49 -3.38
CA ALA A 84 -4.61 7.16 -2.93
C ALA A 84 -3.42 6.62 -3.73
N ASP A 85 -3.41 6.84 -5.04
CA ASP A 85 -2.34 6.45 -5.94
C ASP A 85 -1.04 7.25 -5.69
N LEU A 86 -1.14 8.56 -5.44
CA LEU A 86 0.02 9.39 -5.07
C LEU A 86 0.60 8.96 -3.72
N ILE A 87 -0.26 8.63 -2.75
CA ILE A 87 0.13 8.11 -1.43
C ILE A 87 0.84 6.75 -1.58
N PHE A 88 0.37 5.90 -2.49
CA PHE A 88 1.03 4.64 -2.81
C PHE A 88 2.44 4.86 -3.39
N LEU A 89 2.58 5.77 -4.36
CA LEU A 89 3.88 6.17 -4.93
C LEU A 89 4.86 6.67 -3.88
N ASP A 90 4.37 7.48 -2.95
CA ASP A 90 5.15 8.03 -1.85
C ASP A 90 5.58 6.92 -0.87
N GLY A 91 4.65 6.05 -0.48
CA GLY A 91 4.93 4.88 0.36
C GLY A 91 5.98 3.96 -0.26
N MET A 92 5.93 3.71 -1.58
CA MET A 92 6.98 2.96 -2.28
C MET A 92 8.35 3.65 -2.25
N THR A 93 8.37 4.97 -2.38
CA THR A 93 9.61 5.76 -2.32
C THR A 93 10.24 5.66 -0.93
N VAL A 94 9.44 5.77 0.13
CA VAL A 94 9.86 5.56 1.53
C VAL A 94 10.43 4.15 1.75
N LEU A 95 9.85 3.15 1.10
CA LEU A 95 10.30 1.74 1.18
C LEU A 95 11.50 1.43 0.27
N GLY A 96 12.04 2.44 -0.43
CA GLY A 96 13.22 2.31 -1.30
C GLY A 96 12.94 1.59 -2.62
N VAL A 97 11.68 1.52 -3.05
CA VAL A 97 11.29 0.94 -4.34
C VAL A 97 11.50 1.98 -5.45
N PRO A 98 12.12 1.63 -6.59
CA PRO A 98 12.36 2.59 -7.65
C PRO A 98 11.04 3.18 -8.19
N GLY A 99 10.89 4.50 -8.16
CA GLY A 99 9.63 5.19 -8.47
C GLY A 99 9.08 5.02 -9.90
N TRP A 100 9.86 4.46 -10.84
CA TRP A 100 9.33 4.08 -12.15
C TRP A 100 8.44 2.83 -12.11
N PHE A 101 8.63 1.93 -11.12
CA PHE A 101 7.71 0.80 -10.88
C PHE A 101 6.34 1.28 -10.45
N GLY A 102 6.33 2.18 -9.47
CA GLY A 102 5.08 2.75 -8.98
C GLY A 102 4.30 3.46 -10.07
N ARG A 103 4.97 4.23 -10.93
CA ARG A 103 4.34 4.87 -12.09
C ARG A 103 3.77 3.86 -13.09
N GLY A 104 4.43 2.71 -13.26
CA GLY A 104 3.95 1.62 -14.10
C GLY A 104 2.69 0.94 -13.57
N MET A 105 2.55 0.81 -12.24
CA MET A 105 1.35 0.29 -11.58
C MET A 105 0.20 1.29 -11.61
N TYR A 106 0.48 2.55 -11.26
CA TYR A 106 -0.46 3.67 -11.33
C TYR A 106 -1.14 3.80 -12.70
N GLY A 107 -0.37 3.63 -13.78
CA GLY A 107 -0.91 3.67 -15.14
C GLY A 107 -1.89 2.54 -15.48
N LYS A 108 -1.79 1.38 -14.82
CA LYS A 108 -2.63 0.19 -15.07
C LYS A 108 -3.94 0.21 -14.28
N GLU A 109 -3.93 0.70 -13.05
CA GLU A 109 -5.12 0.83 -12.19
C GLU A 109 -6.16 1.80 -12.78
N ARG A 110 -5.74 2.72 -13.65
CA ARG A 110 -6.61 3.61 -14.45
C ARG A 110 -7.25 2.94 -15.67
N CYS A 111 -6.69 1.81 -16.15
CA CYS A 111 -7.18 1.06 -17.32
C CYS A 111 -8.14 -0.08 -16.95
N HIS A 112 -8.14 -0.56 -15.71
CA HIS A 112 -9.11 -1.53 -15.21
C HIS A 112 -10.07 -0.88 -14.20
N ARG A 113 -10.91 0.04 -14.69
CA ARG A 113 -12.25 0.26 -14.13
C ARG A 113 -13.17 0.86 -15.17
#